data_AF-A0A961X195-F1
#
_entry.id   AF-A0A961X195-F1
#
_cell.length_a   1.000
_cell.length_b   1.000
_cell.length_c   1.000
_cell.angle_alpha   90.00
_cell.angle_beta   90.00
_cell.angle_gamma   90.00
#
_symmetry.space_group_name_H-M   'P 1'
#
loop_
_entity.id
_entity.type
_entity.pdbx_description
1 polymer ?
#
loop_
_entity_poly.entity_id
_entity_poly.type
_entity_poly.pdbx_seq_one_letter_code
_entity_poly.pdbx_strand_id
1 'polypeptide(L)'
;MNISQRPSAYRTYAPPPFTPDDAKIATILFGGAHWRLERLLEGLFENLGYNARALPQPTKQDLLRGRELADVGQCCPTTFTAGNLANFLISETEKLGAEEVSRKYVYLTAGSCGACRFGQYHQSYELALRNIGLETFRMFLLAQDGVDQGAVPGGGLRVDAQMTFGAVMAALVSDVMRDLEFQLRPYEVVEGSVNRACRAAIEDLCEAFRNRPLRGKLWGALVWHLTTDYFADALRNIRHHFDGLAFDRLRVKPKVAVTGE
;
A
#
# COMPACT_ATOMS: atom_id res chain seq x y z
N MET A 1 31.27 -1.81 38.87
CA MET A 1 30.38 -1.35 37.77
C MET A 1 30.30 0.16 37.85
N ASN A 2 30.72 0.85 36.79
CA ASN A 2 30.84 2.30 36.76
C ASN A 2 29.46 2.93 36.48
N ILE A 3 28.82 3.51 37.50
CA ILE A 3 27.45 4.07 37.46
C ILE A 3 27.42 5.45 36.78
N SER A 4 28.56 5.91 36.24
CA SER A 4 28.74 7.26 35.68
C SER A 4 28.37 7.40 34.20
N GLN A 5 28.13 6.32 33.47
CA GLN A 5 27.56 6.40 32.13
C GLN A 5 26.05 6.49 32.23
N ARG A 6 25.51 7.72 32.15
CA ARG A 6 24.09 7.89 31.85
C ARG A 6 23.82 7.12 30.55
N PRO A 7 22.91 6.14 30.52
CA PRO A 7 22.52 5.51 29.27
C PRO A 7 22.08 6.63 28.32
N SER A 8 22.58 6.60 27.08
CA SER A 8 22.16 7.56 26.06
C SER A 8 20.64 7.54 26.02
N ALA A 9 20.00 8.72 26.06
CA ALA A 9 18.55 8.81 25.91
C ALA A 9 18.12 8.01 24.67
N TYR A 10 17.03 7.25 24.79
CA TYR A 10 16.47 6.52 23.66
C TYR A 10 16.31 7.48 22.48
N ARG A 11 16.94 7.14 21.35
CA ARG A 11 16.74 7.85 20.09
C ARG A 11 15.83 7.00 19.24
N THR A 12 14.73 7.60 18.77
CA THR A 12 13.87 6.98 17.76
C THR A 12 14.72 6.63 16.53
N TYR A 13 14.39 5.52 15.88
CA TYR A 13 15.00 5.14 14.62
C TYR A 13 14.89 6.30 13.62
N ALA A 14 16.01 6.66 13.02
CA ALA A 14 16.09 7.71 12.00
C ALA A 14 16.72 7.07 10.75
N PRO A 15 15.93 6.63 9.77
CA PRO A 15 16.48 6.10 8.54
C PRO A 15 17.30 7.18 7.83
N PRO A 16 18.34 6.81 7.06
CA PRO A 16 18.96 7.76 6.16
C PRO A 16 17.92 8.33 5.18
N PRO A 17 18.08 9.59 4.74
CA PRO A 17 17.10 10.25 3.89
C PRO A 17 16.90 9.48 2.58
N PHE A 18 15.65 9.43 2.09
CA PHE A 18 15.35 8.92 0.76
C PHE A 18 15.51 10.02 -0.28
N THR A 19 16.61 9.99 -1.02
CA THR A 19 16.94 11.04 -1.99
C THR A 19 16.26 10.86 -3.34
N PRO A 20 16.19 11.89 -4.20
CA PRO A 20 15.72 11.74 -5.58
C PRO A 20 16.54 10.76 -6.42
N ASP A 21 17.82 10.55 -6.09
CA ASP A 21 18.66 9.56 -6.77
C ASP A 21 18.34 8.14 -6.29
N ASP A 22 18.07 7.96 -5.00
CA ASP A 22 17.53 6.71 -4.48
C ASP A 22 16.19 6.35 -5.14
N ALA A 23 15.32 7.34 -5.34
CA ALA A 23 14.00 7.12 -5.93
C ALA A 23 14.02 6.60 -7.38
N LYS A 24 15.13 6.79 -8.10
CA LYS A 24 15.32 6.26 -9.46
C LYS A 24 15.69 4.77 -9.46
N ILE A 25 16.22 4.27 -8.36
CA ILE A 25 16.81 2.92 -8.25
C ILE A 25 15.96 2.02 -7.35
N ALA A 26 15.52 2.57 -6.22
CA ALA A 26 14.78 1.83 -5.21
C ALA A 26 13.34 1.57 -5.65
N THR A 27 12.84 0.40 -5.28
CA THR A 27 11.43 0.01 -5.38
C THR A 27 10.74 0.34 -4.06
N ILE A 28 9.69 1.15 -4.14
CA ILE A 28 8.83 1.49 -3.01
C ILE A 28 7.89 0.32 -2.74
N LEU A 29 8.10 -0.37 -1.62
CA LEU A 29 7.21 -1.39 -1.11
C LEU A 29 6.12 -0.75 -0.27
N PHE A 30 4.88 -1.17 -0.43
CA PHE A 30 3.76 -0.74 0.39
C PHE A 30 2.75 -1.88 0.52
N GLY A 31 1.91 -1.86 1.55
CA GLY A 31 0.88 -2.88 1.73
C GLY A 31 -0.02 -2.64 2.93
N GLY A 32 -1.08 -3.43 3.02
CA GLY A 32 -2.05 -3.37 4.11
C GLY A 32 -3.39 -2.71 3.73
N ALA A 33 -3.55 -2.35 2.46
CA ALA A 33 -4.86 -2.03 1.89
C ALA A 33 -5.42 -3.29 1.19
N HIS A 34 -6.57 -3.15 0.54
CA HIS A 34 -7.06 -4.23 -0.31
C HIS A 34 -6.40 -4.19 -1.68
N TRP A 35 -6.23 -5.39 -2.27
CA TRP A 35 -5.51 -5.61 -3.53
C TRP A 35 -5.92 -4.70 -4.70
N ARG A 36 -7.20 -4.27 -4.78
CA ARG A 36 -7.67 -3.35 -5.82
C ARG A 36 -7.02 -1.98 -5.69
N LEU A 37 -7.06 -1.40 -4.49
CA LEU A 37 -6.43 -0.11 -4.23
C LEU A 37 -4.92 -0.20 -4.44
N GLU A 38 -4.30 -1.25 -3.90
CA GLU A 38 -2.85 -1.42 -4.01
C GLU A 38 -2.40 -1.49 -5.47
N ARG A 39 -3.14 -2.22 -6.32
CA ARG A 39 -2.84 -2.30 -7.75
C ARG A 39 -3.00 -0.96 -8.47
N LEU A 40 -4.02 -0.17 -8.13
CA LEU A 40 -4.17 1.18 -8.71
C LEU A 40 -3.10 2.16 -8.21
N LEU A 41 -2.63 2.00 -6.96
CA LEU A 41 -1.52 2.79 -6.42
C LEU A 41 -0.20 2.47 -7.13
N GLU A 42 0.05 1.22 -7.52
CA GLU A 42 1.21 0.88 -8.37
C GLU A 42 1.19 1.70 -9.67
N GLY A 43 0.07 1.70 -10.39
CA GLY A 43 -0.09 2.51 -11.61
C GLY A 43 0.07 4.01 -11.36
N LEU A 44 -0.43 4.51 -10.23
CA LEU A 44 -0.23 5.90 -9.81
C LEU A 44 1.26 6.23 -9.57
N PHE A 45 1.98 5.38 -8.85
CA PHE A 45 3.40 5.60 -8.58
C PHE A 45 4.22 5.57 -9.87
N GLU A 46 3.94 4.62 -10.76
CA GLU A 46 4.58 4.53 -12.08
C GLU A 46 4.31 5.78 -12.93
N ASN A 47 3.08 6.31 -12.91
CA ASN A 47 2.72 7.57 -13.57
C ASN A 47 3.56 8.77 -13.07
N LEU A 48 3.93 8.75 -11.79
CA LEU A 48 4.75 9.78 -11.14
C LEU A 48 6.27 9.52 -11.28
N GLY A 49 6.67 8.44 -11.97
CA GLY A 49 8.06 8.09 -12.21
C GLY A 49 8.73 7.31 -11.08
N TYR A 50 7.96 6.74 -10.15
CA TYR A 50 8.46 5.88 -9.08
C TYR A 50 8.33 4.41 -9.45
N ASN A 51 9.35 3.62 -9.10
CA ASN A 51 9.21 2.17 -9.09
C ASN A 51 8.53 1.76 -7.78
N ALA A 52 7.35 1.15 -7.86
CA ALA A 52 6.56 0.79 -6.69
C ALA A 52 5.95 -0.59 -6.85
N ARG A 53 5.83 -1.31 -5.73
CA ARG A 53 5.31 -2.66 -5.70
C ARG A 53 4.54 -2.90 -4.43
N ALA A 54 3.28 -3.32 -4.58
CA ALA A 54 2.47 -3.81 -3.49
C ALA A 54 3.06 -5.11 -2.95
N LEU A 55 3.03 -5.27 -1.62
CA LEU A 55 3.38 -6.55 -1.01
C LEU A 55 2.36 -7.63 -1.42
N PRO A 56 2.77 -8.91 -1.47
CA PRO A 56 1.85 -10.01 -1.76
C PRO A 56 0.72 -10.08 -0.73
N GLN A 57 -0.45 -10.60 -1.13
CA GLN A 57 -1.57 -10.77 -0.21
C GLN A 57 -1.15 -11.55 1.05
N PRO A 58 -1.39 -11.00 2.25
CA PRO A 58 -0.98 -11.63 3.49
C PRO A 58 -1.62 -13.01 3.67
N THR A 59 -0.83 -13.93 4.21
CA THR A 59 -1.17 -15.32 4.45
C THR A 59 -1.16 -15.64 5.94
N LYS A 60 -1.60 -16.84 6.31
CA LYS A 60 -1.46 -17.34 7.68
C LYS A 60 0.02 -17.42 8.12
N GLN A 61 0.95 -17.66 7.21
CA GLN A 61 2.38 -17.69 7.53
C GLN A 61 2.88 -16.29 7.91
N ASP A 62 2.37 -15.25 7.26
CA ASP A 62 2.67 -13.86 7.61
C ASP A 62 2.13 -13.51 8.99
N LEU A 63 0.93 -13.95 9.34
CA LEU A 63 0.41 -13.80 10.72
C LEU A 63 1.33 -14.46 11.75
N LEU A 64 1.75 -15.70 11.52
CA LEU A 64 2.62 -16.42 12.45
C LEU A 64 3.98 -15.74 12.57
N ARG A 65 4.55 -15.30 11.45
CA ARG A 65 5.82 -14.56 11.44
C ARG A 65 5.71 -13.24 12.17
N GLY A 66 4.62 -12.50 11.97
CA GLY A 66 4.37 -11.24 12.66
C GLY A 66 4.30 -11.42 14.17
N ARG A 67 3.67 -12.50 14.66
CA ARG A 67 3.61 -12.83 16.10
C ARG A 67 4.96 -13.20 16.69
N GLU A 68 5.85 -13.78 15.89
CA GLU A 68 7.20 -14.13 16.30
C GLU A 68 8.11 -12.89 16.36
N LEU A 69 7.98 -11.99 15.38
CA LEU A 69 8.90 -10.89 15.18
C LEU A 69 8.47 -9.56 15.81
N ALA A 70 7.17 -9.35 16.05
CA ALA A 70 6.64 -8.11 16.61
C ALA A 70 6.11 -8.32 18.04
N ASP A 71 5.71 -7.22 18.68
CA ASP A 71 5.19 -7.24 20.05
C ASP A 71 3.87 -8.04 20.16
N VAL A 72 3.70 -8.79 21.25
CA VAL A 72 2.58 -9.72 21.48
C VAL A 72 1.23 -9.00 21.66
N GLY A 73 1.22 -7.68 21.88
CA GLY A 73 0.03 -6.86 22.09
C GLY A 73 -0.42 -6.02 20.89
N GLN A 74 0.11 -6.29 19.69
CA GLN A 74 -0.21 -5.50 18.49
C GLN A 74 -1.62 -5.79 17.93
N CYS A 75 -2.17 -4.81 17.23
CA CYS A 75 -3.40 -4.99 16.47
C CYS A 75 -3.20 -6.05 15.37
N CYS A 76 -4.28 -6.74 15.01
CA CYS A 76 -4.24 -7.82 14.02
C CYS A 76 -3.65 -7.36 12.67
N PRO A 77 -4.04 -6.19 12.10
CA PRO A 77 -3.47 -5.72 10.84
C PRO A 77 -1.95 -5.49 10.91
N THR A 78 -1.45 -4.93 12.00
CA THR A 78 0.01 -4.74 12.20
C THR A 78 0.76 -6.06 12.13
N THR A 79 0.20 -7.10 12.74
CA THR A 79 0.81 -8.42 12.79
C THR A 79 0.93 -9.02 11.40
N PHE A 80 -0.15 -8.95 10.60
CA PHE A 80 -0.12 -9.40 9.21
C PHE A 80 0.88 -8.61 8.38
N THR A 81 0.83 -7.27 8.42
CA THR A 81 1.71 -6.43 7.61
C THR A 81 3.18 -6.57 8.00
N ALA A 82 3.50 -6.62 9.29
CA ALA A 82 4.86 -6.80 9.77
C ALA A 82 5.44 -8.14 9.31
N GLY A 83 4.68 -9.23 9.47
CA GLY A 83 5.10 -10.55 9.04
C GLY A 83 5.21 -10.69 7.52
N ASN A 84 4.30 -10.05 6.77
CA ASN A 84 4.30 -10.07 5.31
C ASN A 84 5.50 -9.30 4.74
N LEU A 85 5.81 -8.12 5.28
CA LEU A 85 7.04 -7.39 4.97
C LEU A 85 8.28 -8.22 5.32
N ALA A 86 8.32 -8.82 6.51
CA ALA A 86 9.46 -9.61 6.95
C ALA A 86 9.70 -10.85 6.06
N ASN A 87 8.66 -11.63 5.77
CA ASN A 87 8.77 -12.79 4.89
C ASN A 87 9.21 -12.39 3.48
N PHE A 88 8.67 -11.29 2.93
CA PHE A 88 9.10 -10.77 1.64
C PHE A 88 10.59 -10.42 1.66
N LEU A 89 11.04 -9.63 2.64
CA LEU A 89 12.43 -9.17 2.72
C LEU A 89 13.42 -10.31 3.00
N ILE A 90 13.05 -11.31 3.80
CA ILE A 90 13.87 -12.52 4.00
C ILE A 90 14.06 -13.25 2.67
N SER A 91 12.97 -13.47 1.93
CA SER A 91 13.05 -14.17 0.65
C SER A 91 13.90 -13.42 -0.38
N GLU A 92 13.92 -12.08 -0.35
CA GLU A 92 14.78 -11.28 -1.22
C GLU A 92 16.22 -11.25 -0.71
N THR A 93 16.43 -11.28 0.61
CA THR A 93 17.76 -11.31 1.24
C THR A 93 18.48 -12.61 0.92
N GLU A 94 17.77 -13.74 0.88
CA GLU A 94 18.33 -15.03 0.44
C GLU A 94 18.81 -15.03 -1.02
N LYS A 95 18.20 -14.19 -1.88
CA LYS A 95 18.54 -14.11 -3.31
C LYS A 95 19.63 -13.08 -3.61
N LEU A 96 19.61 -11.95 -2.90
CA LEU A 96 20.38 -10.74 -3.26
C LEU A 96 21.40 -10.34 -2.19
N GLY A 97 21.23 -10.79 -0.95
CA GLY A 97 21.97 -10.31 0.21
C GLY A 97 21.34 -9.07 0.86
N ALA A 98 21.59 -8.87 2.16
CA ALA A 98 20.94 -7.85 2.98
C ALA A 98 21.26 -6.40 2.55
N GLU A 99 22.50 -6.16 2.13
CA GLU A 99 22.93 -4.84 1.63
C GLU A 99 22.22 -4.46 0.34
N GLU A 100 22.11 -5.42 -0.60
CA GLU A 100 21.43 -5.22 -1.87
C GLU A 100 19.93 -4.97 -1.66
N VAL A 101 19.30 -5.73 -0.77
CA VAL A 101 17.89 -5.52 -0.39
C VAL A 101 17.66 -4.13 0.19
N SER A 102 18.52 -3.68 1.10
CA SER A 102 18.41 -2.36 1.73
C SER A 102 18.63 -1.20 0.74
N ARG A 103 19.43 -1.43 -0.31
CA ARG A 103 19.60 -0.47 -1.40
C ARG A 103 18.42 -0.48 -2.37
N LYS A 104 17.94 -1.67 -2.74
CA LYS A 104 16.94 -1.90 -3.78
C LYS A 104 15.52 -1.62 -3.31
N TYR A 105 15.22 -1.75 -2.03
CA TYR A 105 13.87 -1.59 -1.51
C TYR A 105 13.80 -0.53 -0.42
N VAL A 106 12.67 0.16 -0.36
CA VAL A 106 12.25 1.01 0.77
C VAL A 106 10.82 0.67 1.11
N TYR A 107 10.42 0.75 2.38
CA TYR A 107 9.03 0.50 2.77
C TYR A 107 8.30 1.80 3.08
N LEU A 108 7.12 1.97 2.50
CA LEU A 108 6.27 3.14 2.67
C LEU A 108 4.99 2.71 3.36
N THR A 109 4.73 3.30 4.53
CA THR A 109 3.51 3.03 5.30
C THR A 109 2.89 4.34 5.78
N ALA A 110 1.58 4.32 6.02
CA ALA A 110 0.92 5.46 6.63
C ALA A 110 1.15 5.48 8.14
N GLY A 111 1.33 6.69 8.68
CA GLY A 111 1.31 7.00 10.10
C GLY A 111 0.10 7.87 10.44
N SER A 112 -0.34 7.84 11.68
CA SER A 112 -1.44 8.68 12.16
C SER A 112 -1.19 9.13 13.60
N CYS A 113 -1.72 10.29 13.97
CA CYS A 113 -1.71 10.80 15.34
C CYS A 113 -3.02 10.51 16.11
N GLY A 114 -3.87 9.61 15.60
CA GLY A 114 -5.16 9.28 16.21
C GLY A 114 -5.08 8.36 17.45
N ALA A 115 -6.22 8.18 18.12
CA ALA A 115 -6.35 7.34 19.32
C ALA A 115 -6.18 5.81 19.07
N CYS A 116 -6.03 5.40 17.81
CA CYS A 116 -5.74 4.03 17.44
C CYS A 116 -4.24 3.74 17.58
N ARG A 117 -3.86 2.49 17.88
CA ARG A 117 -2.45 2.04 17.88
C ARG A 117 -1.77 2.17 16.51
N PHE A 118 -2.51 2.53 15.46
CA PHE A 118 -2.00 2.79 14.12
C PHE A 118 -0.79 3.73 14.09
N GLY A 119 -0.78 4.78 14.92
CA GLY A 119 0.38 5.68 15.04
C GLY A 119 1.67 5.00 15.51
N GLN A 120 1.56 3.83 16.16
CA GLN A 120 2.69 3.05 16.69
C GLN A 120 3.05 1.85 15.80
N TYR A 121 2.38 1.62 14.68
CA TYR A 121 2.66 0.45 13.83
C TYR A 121 4.11 0.44 13.32
N HIS A 122 4.67 1.62 13.05
CA HIS A 122 6.06 1.78 12.65
C HIS A 122 7.04 1.13 13.64
N GLN A 123 6.81 1.24 14.94
CA GLN A 123 7.68 0.65 15.97
C GLN A 123 7.68 -0.89 15.89
N SER A 124 6.54 -1.47 15.52
CA SER A 124 6.43 -2.91 15.32
C SER A 124 7.14 -3.37 14.07
N TYR A 125 7.08 -2.58 13.00
CA TYR A 125 7.82 -2.85 11.77
C TYR A 125 9.32 -2.73 12.00
N GLU A 126 9.80 -1.70 12.70
CA GLU A 126 11.20 -1.55 13.11
C GLU A 126 11.69 -2.72 13.94
N LEU A 127 10.90 -3.15 14.93
CA LEU A 127 11.22 -4.33 15.74
C LEU A 127 11.34 -5.59 14.87
N ALA A 128 10.39 -5.79 13.95
CA ALA A 128 10.42 -6.94 13.05
C ALA A 128 11.64 -6.91 12.12
N LEU A 129 11.96 -5.74 11.53
CA LEU A 129 13.13 -5.54 10.69
C LEU A 129 14.43 -5.80 11.45
N ARG A 130 14.53 -5.33 12.70
CA ARG A 130 15.67 -5.63 13.57
C ARG A 130 15.82 -7.12 13.83
N ASN A 131 14.72 -7.81 14.15
CA ASN A 131 14.74 -9.24 14.47
C ASN A 131 15.14 -10.12 13.28
N ILE A 132 15.06 -9.60 12.05
CA ILE A 132 15.53 -10.28 10.83
C ILE A 132 16.90 -9.77 10.34
N GLY A 133 17.58 -8.94 11.13
CA GLY A 133 18.92 -8.42 10.81
C GLY A 133 18.94 -7.27 9.78
N LEU A 134 17.79 -6.62 9.54
CA LEU A 134 17.63 -5.50 8.60
C LEU A 134 17.43 -4.16 9.33
N GLU A 135 18.22 -3.90 10.38
CA GLU A 135 18.13 -2.67 11.19
C GLU A 135 18.32 -1.38 10.38
N THR A 136 19.10 -1.43 9.29
CA THR A 136 19.39 -0.27 8.43
C THR A 136 18.37 -0.10 7.30
N PHE A 137 17.36 -0.97 7.21
CA PHE A 137 16.38 -0.94 6.14
C PHE A 137 15.50 0.30 6.22
N ARG A 138 15.43 1.07 5.13
CA ARG A 138 14.73 2.35 5.09
C ARG A 138 13.22 2.16 5.06
N MET A 139 12.53 2.70 6.06
CA MET A 139 11.08 2.78 6.13
C MET A 139 10.65 4.24 6.31
N PHE A 140 9.62 4.67 5.56
CA PHE A 140 9.10 6.04 5.59
C PHE A 140 7.64 6.06 6.00
N LEU A 141 7.29 7.04 6.82
CA LEU A 141 5.93 7.27 7.30
C LEU A 141 5.29 8.41 6.52
N LEU A 142 4.16 8.16 5.85
CA LEU A 142 3.25 9.24 5.47
C LEU A 142 2.39 9.61 6.67
N ALA A 143 2.75 10.68 7.37
CA ALA A 143 1.91 11.29 8.38
C ALA A 143 0.90 12.28 7.76
N GLN A 144 -0.13 12.65 8.52
CA GLN A 144 -1.18 13.58 8.05
C GLN A 144 -0.64 15.00 7.75
N ASP A 145 0.51 15.34 8.31
CA ASP A 145 1.24 16.61 8.15
C ASP A 145 2.40 16.54 7.13
N GLY A 146 2.71 15.37 6.57
CA GLY A 146 3.75 15.19 5.54
C GLY A 146 4.37 13.79 5.54
N VAL A 147 5.41 13.57 4.73
CA VAL A 147 6.22 12.34 4.85
C VAL A 147 7.32 12.60 5.88
N ASP A 148 7.31 11.87 6.98
CA ASP A 148 8.42 11.86 7.92
C ASP A 148 9.58 11.07 7.30
N GLN A 149 10.56 11.82 6.76
CA GLN A 149 11.81 11.31 6.22
C GLN A 149 12.99 11.63 7.17
N GLY A 150 12.71 11.99 8.42
CA GLY A 150 13.69 12.47 9.40
C GLY A 150 14.09 13.94 9.22
N ALA A 151 15.05 14.39 10.04
CA ALA A 151 15.53 15.78 10.12
C ALA A 151 16.25 16.30 8.86
N VAL A 152 16.42 15.45 7.83
CA VAL A 152 17.00 15.81 6.54
C VAL A 152 15.90 15.64 5.50
N PRO A 153 15.49 16.69 4.76
CA PRO A 153 14.43 16.59 3.77
C PRO A 153 14.89 15.68 2.63
N GLY A 154 14.53 14.40 2.69
CA GLY A 154 14.94 13.40 1.73
C GLY A 154 14.45 13.71 0.33
N GLY A 155 13.23 14.24 0.16
CA GLY A 155 12.74 14.75 -1.12
C GLY A 155 12.59 13.71 -2.23
N GLY A 156 12.95 12.44 -2.00
CA GLY A 156 12.83 11.35 -2.96
C GLY A 156 11.38 11.05 -3.28
N LEU A 157 10.52 10.94 -2.27
CA LEU A 157 9.07 10.85 -2.45
C LEU A 157 8.43 12.23 -2.36
N ARG A 158 7.82 12.68 -3.45
CA ARG A 158 7.12 13.96 -3.54
C ARG A 158 5.63 13.77 -3.30
N VAL A 159 5.17 14.09 -2.10
CA VAL A 159 3.74 14.16 -1.79
C VAL A 159 3.23 15.54 -2.21
N ASP A 160 2.94 15.67 -3.51
CA ASP A 160 2.30 16.84 -4.07
C ASP A 160 0.83 16.55 -4.46
N ALA A 161 0.11 17.58 -4.91
CA ALA A 161 -1.30 17.43 -5.26
C ALA A 161 -1.58 16.37 -6.34
N GLN A 162 -0.64 16.09 -7.24
CA GLN A 162 -0.82 15.02 -8.23
C GLN A 162 -0.83 13.64 -7.57
N MET A 163 0.05 13.42 -6.59
CA MET A 163 0.06 12.20 -5.81
C MET A 163 -1.19 12.11 -4.92
N THR A 164 -1.53 13.17 -4.19
CA THR A 164 -2.64 13.15 -3.23
C THR A 164 -3.99 12.95 -3.92
N PHE A 165 -4.34 13.76 -4.94
CA PHE A 165 -5.62 13.59 -5.63
C PHE A 165 -5.67 12.30 -6.46
N GLY A 166 -4.53 11.88 -7.01
CA GLY A 166 -4.42 10.58 -7.67
C GLY A 166 -4.72 9.42 -6.71
N ALA A 167 -4.17 9.44 -5.50
CA ALA A 167 -4.41 8.42 -4.49
C ALA A 167 -5.86 8.41 -3.99
N VAL A 168 -6.47 9.60 -3.82
CA VAL A 168 -7.90 9.72 -3.48
C VAL A 168 -8.78 9.11 -4.59
N MET A 169 -8.49 9.41 -5.86
CA MET A 169 -9.24 8.80 -6.97
C MET A 169 -9.01 7.30 -7.07
N ALA A 170 -7.79 6.81 -6.80
CA ALA A 170 -7.52 5.37 -6.73
C ALA A 170 -8.38 4.70 -5.65
N ALA A 171 -8.49 5.29 -4.45
CA ALA A 171 -9.36 4.81 -3.39
C ALA A 171 -10.83 4.75 -3.84
N LEU A 172 -11.38 5.85 -4.34
CA LEU A 172 -12.77 5.93 -4.80
C LEU A 172 -13.09 4.92 -5.92
N VAL A 173 -12.25 4.84 -6.96
CA VAL A 173 -12.41 3.90 -8.07
C VAL A 173 -12.32 2.46 -7.57
N SER A 174 -11.38 2.17 -6.68
CA SER A 174 -11.21 0.82 -6.11
C SER A 174 -12.39 0.38 -5.22
N ASP A 175 -13.04 1.32 -4.54
CA ASP A 175 -14.24 1.07 -3.74
C ASP A 175 -15.47 0.81 -4.61
N VAL A 176 -15.66 1.58 -5.69
CA VAL A 176 -16.69 1.29 -6.69
C VAL A 176 -16.53 -0.12 -7.26
N MET A 177 -15.29 -0.51 -7.57
CA MET A 177 -14.99 -1.86 -8.06
C MET A 177 -15.26 -2.95 -7.01
N ARG A 178 -14.93 -2.69 -5.75
CA ARG A 178 -15.24 -3.60 -4.63
C ARG A 178 -16.74 -3.78 -4.48
N ASP A 179 -17.51 -2.69 -4.52
CA ASP A 179 -18.96 -2.73 -4.39
C ASP A 179 -19.60 -3.51 -5.55
N LEU A 180 -19.16 -3.26 -6.79
CA LEU A 180 -19.60 -4.01 -7.95
C LEU A 180 -19.32 -5.51 -7.80
N GLU A 181 -18.10 -5.88 -7.37
CA GLU A 181 -17.74 -7.27 -7.13
C GLU A 181 -18.67 -7.92 -6.09
N PHE A 182 -18.91 -7.25 -4.96
CA PHE A 182 -19.75 -7.78 -3.88
C PHE A 182 -21.23 -7.87 -4.26
N GLN A 183 -21.71 -7.02 -5.17
CA GLN A 183 -23.07 -7.09 -5.69
C GLN A 183 -23.25 -8.21 -6.72
N LEU A 184 -22.23 -8.52 -7.51
CA LEU A 184 -22.32 -9.50 -8.60
C LEU A 184 -21.93 -10.92 -8.17
N ARG A 185 -20.82 -11.07 -7.42
CA ARG A 185 -20.22 -12.36 -7.08
C ARG A 185 -21.18 -13.35 -6.40
N PRO A 186 -22.08 -12.96 -5.47
CA PRO A 186 -23.00 -13.90 -4.84
C PRO A 186 -23.97 -14.59 -5.81
N TYR A 187 -24.22 -13.96 -6.97
CA TYR A 187 -25.18 -14.42 -7.96
C TYR A 187 -24.51 -15.02 -9.21
N GLU A 188 -23.19 -15.15 -9.24
CA GLU A 188 -22.50 -15.74 -10.39
C GLU A 188 -22.92 -17.21 -10.59
N VAL A 189 -23.20 -17.59 -11.84
CA VAL A 189 -23.51 -18.98 -12.20
C VAL A 189 -22.23 -19.82 -12.27
N VAL A 190 -21.17 -19.25 -12.84
CA VAL A 190 -19.84 -19.87 -12.93
C VAL A 190 -18.97 -19.31 -11.82
N GLU A 191 -18.52 -20.18 -10.91
CA GLU A 191 -17.71 -19.79 -9.77
C GLU A 191 -16.41 -19.08 -10.20
N GLY A 192 -16.12 -17.97 -9.53
CA GLY A 192 -14.97 -17.11 -9.77
C GLY A 192 -15.02 -16.33 -11.09
N SER A 193 -16.12 -16.37 -11.84
CA SER A 193 -16.25 -15.59 -13.09
C SER A 193 -16.18 -14.09 -12.83
N VAL A 194 -16.84 -13.62 -11.77
CA VAL A 194 -16.77 -12.21 -11.34
C VAL A 194 -15.37 -11.87 -10.85
N ASN A 195 -14.71 -12.77 -10.10
CA ASN A 195 -13.34 -12.54 -9.62
C ASN A 195 -12.35 -12.38 -10.78
N ARG A 196 -12.49 -13.18 -11.85
CA ARG A 196 -11.65 -13.07 -13.06
C ARG A 196 -11.91 -11.76 -13.80
N ALA A 197 -13.17 -11.38 -13.98
CA ALA A 197 -13.56 -10.11 -14.60
C ALA A 197 -13.04 -8.90 -13.79
N CYS A 198 -13.20 -8.91 -12.47
CA CYS A 198 -12.69 -7.85 -11.59
C CYS A 198 -11.17 -7.72 -11.66
N ARG A 199 -10.43 -8.84 -11.71
CA ARG A 199 -8.97 -8.79 -11.88
C ARG A 199 -8.58 -8.15 -13.21
N ALA A 200 -9.19 -8.58 -14.32
CA ALA A 200 -8.91 -8.00 -15.63
C ALA A 200 -9.27 -6.49 -15.70
N ALA A 201 -10.43 -6.11 -15.15
CA ALA A 201 -10.84 -4.71 -15.08
C ALA A 201 -9.89 -3.84 -14.24
N ILE A 202 -9.34 -4.36 -13.14
CA ILE A 202 -8.37 -3.64 -12.32
C ILE A 202 -7.03 -3.46 -13.05
N GLU A 203 -6.63 -4.39 -13.91
CA GLU A 203 -5.44 -4.21 -14.77
C GLU A 203 -5.64 -3.07 -15.77
N ASP A 204 -6.80 -3.00 -16.44
CA ASP A 204 -7.14 -1.89 -17.35
C ASP A 204 -7.21 -0.54 -16.62
N LEU A 205 -7.76 -0.53 -15.39
CA LEU A 205 -7.78 0.68 -14.56
C LEU A 205 -6.36 1.06 -14.11
N CYS A 206 -5.51 0.09 -13.78
CA CYS A 206 -4.11 0.34 -13.45
C CYS A 206 -3.39 1.01 -14.63
N GLU A 207 -3.62 0.53 -15.85
CA GLU A 207 -3.13 1.15 -17.09
C GLU A 207 -3.66 2.58 -17.26
N ALA A 208 -4.92 2.84 -16.92
CA ALA A 208 -5.47 4.20 -16.92
C ALA A 208 -4.82 5.11 -15.86
N PHE A 209 -4.54 4.60 -14.64
CA PHE A 209 -3.82 5.37 -13.63
C PHE A 209 -2.37 5.65 -14.05
N ARG A 210 -1.70 4.67 -14.68
CA ARG A 210 -0.35 4.79 -15.27
C ARG A 210 -0.28 5.87 -16.35
N ASN A 211 -1.29 5.96 -17.20
CA ASN A 211 -1.34 6.88 -18.34
C ASN A 211 -2.12 8.17 -18.08
N ARG A 212 -2.46 8.45 -16.81
CA ARG A 212 -3.22 9.64 -16.42
C ARG A 212 -2.48 10.94 -16.79
N PRO A 213 -3.17 11.96 -17.33
CA PRO A 213 -2.53 13.23 -17.63
C PRO A 213 -2.16 14.00 -16.35
N LEU A 214 -0.91 14.45 -16.27
CA LEU A 214 -0.42 15.31 -15.21
C LEU A 214 -0.71 16.78 -15.54
N ARG A 215 -1.75 17.36 -14.91
CA ARG A 215 -2.23 18.73 -15.20
C ARG A 215 -1.87 19.73 -14.10
N GLY A 216 -0.90 20.60 -14.35
CA GLY A 216 -0.53 21.70 -13.45
C GLY A 216 0.04 21.24 -12.10
N LYS A 217 0.34 22.22 -11.22
CA LYS A 217 0.90 21.94 -9.88
C LYS A 217 -0.19 21.68 -8.84
N LEU A 218 -0.88 22.72 -8.39
CA LEU A 218 -1.85 22.65 -7.30
C LEU A 218 -3.29 22.85 -7.80
N TRP A 219 -3.64 24.09 -8.19
CA TRP A 219 -4.98 24.42 -8.68
C TRP A 219 -5.36 23.66 -9.95
N GLY A 220 -4.41 23.50 -10.88
CA GLY A 220 -4.64 22.71 -12.10
C GLY A 220 -4.93 21.24 -11.80
N ALA A 221 -4.25 20.67 -10.81
CA ALA A 221 -4.45 19.28 -10.42
C ALA A 221 -5.82 19.11 -9.75
N LEU A 222 -6.15 20.00 -8.81
CA LEU A 222 -7.44 20.00 -8.12
C LEU A 222 -8.61 20.13 -9.09
N VAL A 223 -8.59 21.18 -9.94
CA VAL A 223 -9.67 21.43 -10.90
C VAL A 223 -9.83 20.25 -11.84
N TRP A 224 -8.73 19.72 -12.38
CA TRP A 224 -8.81 18.57 -13.28
C TRP A 224 -9.43 17.35 -12.59
N HIS A 225 -9.00 16.99 -11.38
CA HIS A 225 -9.57 15.82 -10.68
C HIS A 225 -11.05 16.01 -10.32
N LEU A 226 -11.52 17.24 -10.09
CA LEU A 226 -12.92 17.53 -9.76
C LEU A 226 -13.84 17.61 -10.98
N THR A 227 -13.33 17.99 -12.15
CA THR A 227 -14.16 18.23 -13.34
C THR A 227 -13.95 17.21 -14.47
N THR A 228 -13.03 16.25 -14.31
CA THR A 228 -12.70 15.31 -15.37
C THR A 228 -13.67 14.13 -15.41
N ASP A 229 -14.09 13.75 -16.63
CA ASP A 229 -14.78 12.49 -16.88
C ASP A 229 -13.80 11.31 -17.03
N TYR A 230 -12.48 11.53 -16.97
CA TYR A 230 -11.45 10.53 -17.26
C TYR A 230 -11.64 9.21 -16.50
N PHE A 231 -11.86 9.29 -15.18
CA PHE A 231 -12.06 8.10 -14.36
C PHE A 231 -13.43 7.44 -14.61
N ALA A 232 -14.45 8.24 -14.94
CA ALA A 232 -15.77 7.72 -15.31
C ALA A 232 -15.74 7.04 -16.68
N ASP A 233 -14.98 7.57 -17.65
CA ASP A 233 -14.71 6.94 -18.94
C ASP A 233 -13.95 5.63 -18.74
N ALA A 234 -12.91 5.60 -17.90
CA ALA A 234 -12.18 4.38 -17.58
C ALA A 234 -13.10 3.31 -16.95
N LEU A 235 -13.96 3.70 -16.00
CA LEU A 235 -14.98 2.81 -15.42
C LEU A 235 -16.02 2.33 -16.44
N ARG A 236 -16.40 3.18 -17.41
CA ARG A 236 -17.29 2.77 -18.51
C ARG A 236 -16.61 1.78 -19.44
N ASN A 237 -15.32 1.98 -19.71
CA ASN A 237 -14.56 1.12 -20.62
C ASN A 237 -14.44 -0.29 -20.06
N ILE A 238 -14.16 -0.49 -18.76
CA ILE A 238 -14.03 -1.84 -18.18
C ILE A 238 -15.31 -2.66 -18.16
N ARG A 239 -16.47 -2.06 -18.47
CA ARG A 239 -17.76 -2.76 -18.46
C ARG A 239 -17.73 -4.03 -19.31
N HIS A 240 -16.99 -4.03 -20.41
CA HIS A 240 -16.87 -5.16 -21.32
C HIS A 240 -16.36 -6.45 -20.65
N HIS A 241 -15.57 -6.35 -19.56
CA HIS A 241 -15.13 -7.52 -18.79
C HIS A 241 -16.28 -8.26 -18.09
N PHE A 242 -17.40 -7.57 -17.87
CA PHE A 242 -18.59 -8.12 -17.22
C PHE A 242 -19.68 -8.50 -18.23
N ASP A 243 -19.50 -8.18 -19.50
CA ASP A 243 -20.46 -8.51 -20.55
C ASP A 243 -20.49 -10.03 -20.77
N GLY A 244 -21.69 -10.60 -20.84
CA GLY A 244 -21.89 -12.05 -21.04
C GLY A 244 -21.71 -12.90 -19.79
N LEU A 245 -21.39 -12.32 -18.62
CA LEU A 245 -21.42 -13.06 -17.37
C LEU A 245 -22.86 -13.50 -17.05
N ALA A 246 -23.02 -14.78 -16.70
CA ALA A 246 -24.30 -15.36 -16.32
C ALA A 246 -24.55 -15.21 -14.81
N PHE A 247 -25.75 -14.72 -14.46
CA PHE A 247 -26.16 -14.51 -13.08
C PHE A 247 -27.49 -15.19 -12.77
N ASP A 248 -27.56 -15.89 -11.63
CA ASP A 248 -28.79 -16.43 -11.06
C ASP A 248 -29.21 -15.57 -9.84
N ARG A 249 -30.09 -14.59 -10.10
CA ARG A 249 -30.66 -13.72 -9.07
C ARG A 249 -31.86 -14.33 -8.33
N LEU A 250 -32.32 -15.51 -8.72
CA LEU A 250 -33.40 -16.24 -8.04
C LEU A 250 -32.86 -16.99 -6.81
N ARG A 251 -31.55 -17.22 -6.76
CA ARG A 251 -30.87 -17.78 -5.59
C ARG A 251 -30.96 -16.82 -4.40
N VAL A 252 -31.67 -17.23 -3.36
CA VAL A 252 -31.72 -16.49 -2.10
C VAL A 252 -30.32 -16.46 -1.46
N LYS A 253 -29.80 -15.26 -1.25
CA LYS A 253 -28.52 -15.02 -0.56
C LYS A 253 -28.74 -14.15 0.68
N PRO A 254 -28.08 -14.46 1.81
CA PRO A 254 -28.14 -13.61 2.98
C PRO A 254 -27.46 -12.26 2.68
N LYS A 255 -28.03 -11.17 3.20
CA LYS A 255 -27.34 -9.88 3.26
C LYS A 255 -26.38 -9.93 4.44
N VAL A 256 -25.09 -9.81 4.17
CA VAL A 256 -24.03 -9.84 5.18
C VAL A 256 -23.38 -8.47 5.22
N ALA A 257 -23.32 -7.87 6.40
CA ALA A 257 -22.48 -6.71 6.66
C ALA A 257 -21.21 -7.19 7.38
N VAL A 258 -20.05 -6.86 6.83
CA VAL A 258 -18.77 -7.08 7.51
C VAL A 258 -18.47 -5.81 8.30
N THR A 259 -18.46 -5.93 9.62
CA THR A 259 -18.17 -4.82 10.54
C THR A 259 -16.91 -5.13 11.32
N GLY A 260 -15.92 -4.25 11.26
CA GLY A 260 -14.60 -4.43 11.88
C GLY A 260 -13.45 -4.29 10.88
N GLU A 261 -12.24 -4.50 11.36
CA GLU A 261 -11.00 -4.60 10.56
C GLU A 261 -10.73 -6.05 10.13
#